data_AF-A0A950TQJ6-F1
#
_entry.id   AF-A0A950TQJ6-F1
#
_cell.length_a   1.000
_cell.length_b   1.000
_cell.length_c   1.000
_cell.angle_alpha   90.00
_cell.angle_beta   90.00
_cell.angle_gamma   90.00
#
_symmetry.space_group_name_H-M   'P 1'
#
loop_
_entity.id
_entity.type
_entity.pdbx_description
1 polymer ?
#
loop_
_entity_poly.entity_id
_entity_poly.type
_entity_poly.pdbx_seq_one_letter_code
_entity_poly.pdbx_strand_id
1 'polypeptide(L)'
;MWEDFKAFVARGNVLDLAIGVIIGAAFGRIVTTFTEGMIMPVVGLVTGGVDLKSKFVCLSDKICGSTTPAELDAAVKAGAPVIRYGQLISDVINFFIVAFVMFII
;
A
#
# COMPACT_ATOMS: atom_id res chain seq x y z
N MET A 1 0.44 28.01 29.12
CA MET A 1 0.05 26.80 28.33
C MET A 1 0.03 27.07 26.83
N TRP A 2 -0.78 28.02 26.31
CA TRP A 2 -0.76 28.38 24.88
C TRP A 2 0.54 29.08 24.45
N GLU A 3 1.05 30.00 25.26
CA GLU A 3 2.36 30.66 25.07
C GLU A 3 3.51 29.64 25.09
N ASP A 4 3.50 28.72 26.06
CA ASP A 4 4.50 27.65 26.19
C ASP A 4 4.46 26.66 25.02
N PHE A 5 3.27 26.35 24.51
CA PHE A 5 3.08 25.53 23.31
C PHE A 5 3.61 26.23 22.07
N LYS A 6 3.36 27.53 21.93
CA LYS A 6 3.90 28.34 20.83
C LYS A 6 5.42 28.40 20.87
N ALA A 7 6.02 28.57 22.05
CA ALA A 7 7.46 28.53 22.26
C ALA A 7 8.07 27.13 22.03
N PHE A 8 7.31 26.06 22.31
CA PHE A 8 7.70 24.69 22.04
C PHE A 8 7.73 24.37 20.53
N VAL A 9 6.67 24.74 19.80
CA VAL A 9 6.56 24.53 18.34
C VAL A 9 7.50 25.45 17.56
N ALA A 10 7.78 26.66 18.07
CA ALA A 10 8.74 27.57 17.46
C ALA A 10 10.21 27.12 17.59
N ARG A 11 10.50 26.03 18.31
CA ARG A 11 11.81 25.38 18.22
C ARG A 11 11.96 24.83 16.80
N GLY A 12 12.84 25.42 16.00
CA GLY A 12 13.04 25.04 14.58
C GLY A 12 13.14 23.53 14.35
N ASN A 13 13.85 22.80 15.22
CA ASN A 13 13.97 21.34 15.14
C ASN A 13 12.61 20.58 15.18
N VAL A 14 11.60 21.09 15.87
CA VAL A 14 10.27 20.45 15.96
C VAL A 14 9.43 20.79 14.73
N LEU A 15 9.49 22.04 14.27
CA LEU A 15 8.75 22.50 13.10
C LEU A 15 9.28 21.83 11.82
N ASP A 16 10.60 21.78 11.65
CA ASP A 16 11.25 21.15 10.49
C ASP A 16 11.00 19.63 10.46
N LEU A 17 11.05 18.97 11.63
CA LEU A 17 10.68 17.57 11.76
C LEU A 17 9.21 17.34 11.39
N ALA A 18 8.31 18.19 11.88
CA ALA A 18 6.88 18.08 11.57
C ALA A 18 6.61 18.25 10.07
N ILE A 19 7.27 19.22 9.42
CA ILE A 19 7.16 19.44 7.97
C ILE A 19 7.69 18.22 7.21
N GLY A 20 8.87 17.70 7.59
CA GLY A 20 9.46 16.51 6.96
C GLY A 20 8.56 15.27 7.02
N VAL A 21 7.93 15.01 8.18
CA VAL A 21 7.00 13.89 8.35
C VAL A 21 5.73 14.07 7.52
N ILE A 22 5.17 15.28 7.48
CA ILE A 22 3.95 15.58 6.71
C ILE A 22 4.20 15.42 5.21
N ILE A 23 5.31 15.97 4.71
CA ILE A 23 5.70 15.85 3.30
C ILE A 23 5.98 14.39 2.94
N GLY A 24 6.71 13.65 3.79
CA GLY A 24 6.98 12.23 3.58
C GLY A 24 5.72 11.38 3.48
N ALA A 25 4.74 11.61 4.37
CA ALA A 25 3.47 10.90 4.36
C ALA A 25 2.61 11.26 3.12
N ALA A 26 2.58 12.53 2.73
CA ALA A 26 1.85 12.98 1.55
C ALA A 26 2.48 12.42 0.26
N PHE A 27 3.80 12.43 0.15
CA PHE A 27 4.52 11.92 -1.01
C PHE A 27 4.36 10.41 -1.16
N GLY A 28 4.42 9.65 -0.07
CA GLY A 28 4.16 8.20 -0.10
C GLY A 28 2.77 7.86 -0.67
N ARG A 29 1.75 8.69 -0.42
CA ARG A 29 0.43 8.53 -1.04
C ARG A 29 0.46 8.82 -2.53
N ILE A 30 1.13 9.88 -2.97
CA ILE A 30 1.24 10.23 -4.40
C ILE A 30 1.86 9.07 -5.17
N VAL A 31 2.96 8.50 -4.66
CA VAL A 31 3.60 7.37 -5.31
C VAL A 31 2.72 6.12 -5.28
N THR A 32 2.05 5.84 -4.17
CA THR A 32 1.10 4.70 -4.11
C THR A 32 -0.01 4.86 -5.15
N THR A 33 -0.63 6.04 -5.27
CA THR A 33 -1.67 6.30 -6.27
C THR A 33 -1.13 6.21 -7.70
N PHE A 34 0.12 6.63 -7.94
CA PHE A 34 0.78 6.47 -9.24
C PHE A 34 1.00 5.00 -9.58
N THR A 35 1.53 4.21 -8.64
CA THR A 35 1.79 2.79 -8.85
C THR A 35 0.50 2.01 -9.03
N GLU A 36 -0.50 2.23 -8.18
CA GLU A 36 -1.78 1.54 -8.25
C GLU A 36 -2.62 1.99 -9.46
N GLY A 37 -2.58 3.28 -9.80
CA GLY A 37 -3.42 3.85 -10.84
C GLY A 37 -2.86 3.71 -12.25
N MET A 38 -1.53 3.68 -12.42
CA MET A 38 -0.91 3.60 -13.75
C MET A 38 -0.05 2.36 -13.96
N ILE A 39 0.72 1.94 -12.96
CA ILE A 39 1.64 0.79 -13.15
C ILE A 39 0.90 -0.53 -13.04
N MET A 40 0.06 -0.75 -12.02
CA MET A 40 -0.67 -2.01 -11.85
C MET A 40 -1.60 -2.37 -13.03
N PRO A 41 -2.32 -1.43 -13.66
CA PRO A 41 -3.10 -1.74 -14.86
C PRO A 41 -2.22 -2.15 -16.05
N VAL A 42 -1.06 -1.52 -16.23
CA VAL A 42 -0.11 -1.89 -17.29
C VAL A 42 0.51 -3.25 -17.02
N VAL A 43 0.89 -3.54 -15.78
CA VAL A 43 1.35 -4.86 -15.36
C VAL A 43 0.25 -5.90 -15.57
N GLY A 44 -1.00 -5.57 -15.21
CA GLY A 44 -2.17 -6.42 -15.41
C GLY A 44 -2.45 -6.71 -16.89
N LEU A 45 -2.23 -5.74 -17.78
CA LEU A 45 -2.32 -5.95 -19.24
C LEU A 45 -1.24 -6.91 -19.74
N VAL A 46 0.00 -6.77 -19.27
CA VAL A 46 1.13 -7.62 -19.66
C VAL A 46 0.98 -9.06 -19.13
N THR A 47 0.37 -9.24 -17.95
CA THR A 47 0.11 -10.56 -17.34
C THR A 47 -1.19 -11.21 -17.83
N GLY A 48 -1.89 -10.62 -18.80
CA GLY A 48 -3.09 -11.21 -19.44
C GLY A 48 -4.42 -10.92 -18.73
N GLY A 49 -4.56 -9.76 -18.10
CA GLY A 49 -5.77 -9.34 -17.37
C GLY A 49 -5.84 -9.85 -15.93
N VAL A 50 -4.71 -10.33 -15.40
CA VAL A 50 -4.64 -10.88 -14.05
C VAL A 50 -4.35 -9.75 -13.06
N ASP A 51 -5.35 -9.40 -12.27
CA ASP A 51 -5.16 -8.48 -11.14
C ASP A 51 -4.36 -9.20 -10.05
N LEU A 52 -3.07 -8.88 -9.95
CA LEU A 52 -2.16 -9.51 -9.01
C LEU A 52 -2.65 -9.35 -7.57
N LYS A 53 -3.29 -8.22 -7.22
CA LYS A 53 -3.88 -8.03 -5.88
C LYS A 53 -4.95 -9.07 -5.54
N SER A 54 -5.67 -9.56 -6.55
CA SER A 54 -6.74 -10.56 -6.40
C SER A 54 -6.23 -12.01 -6.29
N LYS A 55 -4.91 -12.24 -6.31
CA LYS A 55 -4.33 -13.58 -6.18
C LYS A 55 -4.12 -13.96 -4.70
N PHE A 56 -4.85 -14.97 -4.27
CA PHE A 56 -4.75 -15.54 -2.92
C PHE A 56 -4.75 -17.07 -2.97
N VAL A 57 -4.02 -17.70 -2.03
CA VAL A 57 -4.14 -19.12 -1.73
C VAL A 57 -4.94 -19.24 -0.45
N CYS A 58 -6.06 -19.95 -0.47
CA CYS A 58 -6.75 -20.32 0.76
C CYS A 58 -6.13 -21.58 1.36
N LEU A 59 -5.95 -21.57 2.68
CA LEU A 59 -5.39 -22.71 3.44
C LEU A 59 -6.50 -23.60 4.04
N SER A 60 -7.76 -23.38 3.67
CA SER A 60 -8.91 -24.13 4.17
C SER A 60 -9.87 -24.50 3.05
N ASP A 61 -9.89 -25.79 2.70
CA ASP A 61 -10.77 -26.39 1.68
C ASP A 61 -12.26 -26.32 2.06
N LYS A 62 -12.59 -26.04 3.33
CA LYS A 62 -13.97 -25.94 3.83
C LYS A 62 -14.60 -24.55 3.68
N ILE A 63 -13.81 -23.51 3.41
CA ILE A 63 -14.29 -22.11 3.43
C ILE A 63 -14.06 -21.40 2.10
N CYS A 64 -13.08 -21.81 1.30
CA CYS A 64 -12.85 -21.25 -0.03
C CYS A 64 -13.12 -22.31 -1.10
N GLY A 65 -14.24 -22.18 -1.81
CA GLY A 65 -14.64 -23.11 -2.86
C GLY A 65 -13.90 -22.90 -4.18
N SER A 66 -13.39 -21.69 -4.45
CA SER A 66 -12.65 -21.39 -5.69
C SER A 66 -11.83 -20.09 -5.59
N THR A 67 -10.78 -19.97 -6.42
CA THR A 67 -9.89 -18.80 -6.54
C THR A 67 -10.53 -17.68 -7.39
N THR A 68 -11.70 -17.19 -6.98
CA THR A 68 -12.39 -16.07 -7.63
C THR A 68 -12.29 -14.78 -6.81
N PRO A 69 -12.14 -13.60 -7.45
CA PRO A 69 -11.98 -12.31 -6.75
C PRO A 69 -13.13 -11.95 -5.79
N ALA A 70 -14.35 -12.44 -6.09
CA ALA A 70 -15.56 -12.17 -5.30
C ALA A 70 -15.58 -12.87 -3.93
N GLU A 71 -14.82 -13.95 -3.74
CA GLU A 71 -14.75 -14.68 -2.47
C GLU A 71 -13.61 -14.18 -1.56
N LEU A 72 -12.71 -13.32 -2.02
CA LEU A 72 -11.61 -12.79 -1.19
C LEU A 72 -12.12 -11.90 -0.04
N ASP A 73 -13.15 -11.08 -0.31
CA ASP A 73 -13.81 -10.28 0.73
C ASP A 73 -14.73 -11.12 1.63
N ALA A 74 -15.33 -12.18 1.09
CA ALA A 74 -16.15 -13.11 1.86
C ALA A 74 -15.31 -14.01 2.78
N ALA A 75 -14.17 -14.54 2.30
CA ALA A 75 -13.24 -15.38 3.05
C ALA A 75 -12.53 -14.59 4.16
N VAL A 76 -12.18 -13.32 3.92
CA VAL A 76 -11.60 -12.46 4.96
C VAL A 76 -12.63 -12.01 5.99
N LYS A 77 -13.89 -11.77 5.59
CA LYS A 77 -14.99 -11.55 6.55
C LYS A 77 -15.35 -12.81 7.33
N ALA A 78 -15.20 -13.99 6.74
CA ALA A 78 -15.43 -15.29 7.39
C ALA A 78 -14.27 -15.75 8.29
N GLY A 79 -13.18 -14.98 8.40
CA GLY A 79 -12.01 -15.33 9.21
C GLY A 79 -11.22 -16.53 8.67
N ALA A 80 -11.37 -16.86 7.38
CA ALA A 80 -10.61 -17.93 6.76
C ALA A 80 -9.13 -17.54 6.64
N PRO A 81 -8.18 -18.46 6.93
CA PRO A 81 -6.77 -18.20 6.70
C PRO A 81 -6.49 -18.15 5.19
N VAL A 82 -6.35 -16.94 4.66
CA VAL A 82 -6.00 -16.67 3.26
C VAL A 82 -4.60 -16.07 3.17
N ILE A 83 -3.75 -16.64 2.32
CA ILE A 83 -2.45 -16.06 1.97
C ILE A 83 -2.66 -15.22 0.71
N ARG A 84 -2.72 -13.90 0.89
CA ARG A 84 -2.80 -12.91 -0.21
C ARG A 84 -1.41 -12.65 -0.81
N TYR A 85 -0.79 -13.68 -1.39
CA TYR A 85 0.55 -13.57 -2.00
C TYR A 85 0.60 -12.54 -3.13
N GLY A 86 -0.53 -12.34 -3.81
CA GLY A 86 -0.70 -11.33 -4.84
C GLY A 86 -0.54 -9.90 -4.37
N GLN A 87 -1.17 -9.57 -3.23
CA GLN A 87 -1.00 -8.27 -2.59
C GLN A 87 0.45 -8.05 -2.12
N LEU A 88 1.10 -9.08 -1.57
CA LEU A 88 2.49 -9.01 -1.16
C LEU A 88 3.42 -8.65 -2.34
N ILE A 89 3.22 -9.28 -3.50
CA ILE A 89 4.00 -8.98 -4.70
C ILE A 89 3.74 -7.54 -5.17
N SER A 90 2.48 -7.10 -5.17
CA SER A 90 2.12 -5.71 -5.48
C SER A 90 2.78 -4.71 -4.53
N ASP A 91 2.83 -5.00 -3.24
CA ASP A 91 3.45 -4.14 -2.22
C ASP A 91 4.98 -4.08 -2.39
N VAL A 92 5.61 -5.21 -2.72
CA VAL A 92 7.05 -5.26 -3.04
C VAL A 92 7.36 -4.45 -4.30
N ILE A 93 6.56 -4.59 -5.36
CA ILE A 93 6.70 -3.79 -6.58
C ILE A 93 6.55 -2.30 -6.26
N ASN A 94 5.53 -1.92 -5.47
CA ASN A 94 5.34 -0.53 -5.06
C ASN A 94 6.51 -0.01 -4.23
N PHE A 95 7.04 -0.80 -3.30
CA PHE A 95 8.22 -0.43 -2.52
C PHE A 95 9.43 -0.14 -3.42
N PHE A 96 9.71 -1.01 -4.41
CA PHE A 96 10.80 -0.77 -5.35
C PHE A 96 10.58 0.47 -6.22
N ILE A 97 9.34 0.74 -6.64
CA ILE A 97 9.02 1.95 -7.42
C ILE A 97 9.20 3.20 -6.57
N VAL A 98 8.70 3.19 -5.34
CA VAL A 98 8.88 4.29 -4.38
C VAL A 98 10.36 4.54 -4.11
N ALA A 99 11.13 3.49 -3.87
CA ALA A 99 12.57 3.59 -3.65
C ALA A 99 13.29 4.13 -4.90
N PHE A 100 12.92 3.68 -6.09
CA PHE A 100 13.50 4.14 -7.35
C PHE A 100 13.18 5.60 -7.65
N VAL A 101 11.93 6.03 -7.43
CA VAL A 101 11.52 7.42 -7.61
C VAL A 101 12.22 8.33 -6.61
N MET A 102 12.34 7.92 -5.34
CA MET A 102 13.10 8.68 -4.34
C MET A 102 14.61 8.73 -4.63
N PHE A 103 15.16 7.73 -5.34
CA PHE A 103 16.56 7.71 -5.73
C PHE A 103 16.88 8.65 -6.90
N ILE A 104 15.91 8.90 -7.80
CA ILE A 104 16.09 9.79 -8.95
C ILE A 104 15.99 11.29 -8.57
N ILE A 105 15.26 11.60 -7.49
CA ILE A 105 15.09 12.96 -6.96
C ILE A 105 16.34 13.35 -6.16
#